data_AF-A0A2N2Y2I1-F1
#
_entry.id   AF-A0A2N2Y2I1-F1
#
_cell.length_a   1.000
_cell.length_b   1.000
_cell.length_c   1.000
_cell.angle_alpha   90.00
_cell.angle_beta   90.00
_cell.angle_gamma   90.00
#
_symmetry.space_group_name_H-M   'P 1'
#
loop_
_entity.id
_entity.type
_entity.pdbx_description
1 polymer ?
#
loop_
_entity_poly.entity_id
_entity_poly.type
_entity_poly.pdbx_seq_one_letter_code
_entity_poly.pdbx_strand_id
1 'polypeptide(L)'
;MSRTKSTIQKRQREKMLSQSKEQLVETILQLQEKVNQYEEKLLQRIEEYEQLSKKHQEQQTDNTPVVVPSKKLSWVGKIVYALATRDCPMQSSEIVDFIEKFDNTAFKNATDKSKYLSSFLGNALKFERICRYKQKGIRGHFYTLPQWCDENGNLKREYKEKEPIV
;
A
#
# COMPACT_ATOMS: atom_id res chain seq x y z
N MET A 1 8.82 -52.82 60.34
CA MET A 1 9.12 -51.37 60.26
C MET A 1 8.80 -50.72 58.90
N SER A 2 8.01 -51.36 58.01
CA SER A 2 7.85 -50.88 56.61
C SER A 2 6.69 -49.92 56.35
N ARG A 3 5.72 -49.76 57.26
CA ARG A 3 4.54 -48.89 57.04
C ARG A 3 4.85 -47.39 57.15
N THR A 4 5.82 -46.99 57.96
CA THR A 4 6.15 -45.57 58.19
C THR A 4 6.86 -44.91 57.01
N LYS A 5 7.68 -45.66 56.25
CA LYS A 5 8.38 -45.13 55.06
C LYS A 5 7.42 -44.80 53.91
N SER A 6 6.36 -45.58 53.74
CA SER A 6 5.32 -45.37 52.71
C SER A 6 4.53 -44.07 52.92
N THR A 7 4.24 -43.71 54.17
CA THR A 7 3.44 -42.52 54.50
C THR A 7 4.25 -41.23 54.31
N ILE A 8 5.55 -41.28 54.54
CA ILE A 8 6.47 -40.15 54.37
C ILE A 8 6.66 -39.82 52.88
N GLN A 9 6.85 -40.82 52.02
CA GLN A 9 6.94 -40.61 50.57
C GLN A 9 5.64 -40.05 49.97
N LYS A 10 4.47 -40.49 50.48
CA LYS A 10 3.18 -39.97 50.02
C LYS A 10 3.01 -38.48 50.33
N ARG A 11 3.36 -38.04 51.55
CA ARG A 11 3.34 -36.63 51.95
C ARG A 11 4.32 -35.75 51.16
N GLN A 12 5.51 -36.26 50.85
CA GLN A 12 6.46 -35.54 50.00
C GLN A 12 5.94 -35.33 48.58
N ARG A 13 5.31 -36.36 47.98
CA ARG A 13 4.67 -36.23 46.66
C ARG A 13 3.52 -35.23 46.67
N GLU A 14 2.65 -35.27 47.67
CA GLU A 14 1.52 -34.32 47.79
C GLU A 14 2.01 -32.87 47.92
N LYS A 15 3.10 -32.64 48.68
CA LYS A 15 3.71 -31.32 48.83
C LYS A 15 4.35 -30.81 47.53
N MET A 16 5.05 -31.67 46.79
CA MET A 16 5.59 -31.28 45.47
C MET A 16 4.47 -31.01 44.46
N LEU A 17 3.37 -31.79 44.52
CA LEU A 17 2.21 -31.56 43.68
C LEU A 17 1.51 -30.23 44.01
N SER A 18 1.41 -29.85 45.29
CA SER A 18 0.81 -28.57 45.67
C SER A 18 1.67 -27.39 45.21
N GLN A 19 2.98 -27.46 45.40
CA GLN A 19 3.91 -26.42 44.94
C GLN A 19 3.91 -26.25 43.42
N SER A 20 3.84 -27.36 42.67
CA SER A 20 3.72 -27.30 41.20
C SER A 20 2.39 -26.69 40.74
N LYS A 21 1.29 -26.97 41.45
CA LYS A 21 -0.01 -26.36 41.18
C LYS A 21 -0.02 -24.86 41.47
N GLU A 22 0.58 -24.44 42.58
CA GLU A 22 0.73 -23.02 42.94
C GLU A 22 1.51 -22.25 41.86
N GLN A 23 2.64 -22.82 41.40
CA GLN A 23 3.42 -22.24 40.30
C GLN A 23 2.60 -22.13 39.00
N LEU A 24 1.83 -23.16 38.64
CA LEU A 24 0.95 -23.12 37.47
C LEU A 24 -0.10 -22.01 37.57
N VAL A 25 -0.72 -21.86 38.74
CA VAL A 25 -1.71 -20.79 38.99
C VAL A 25 -1.07 -19.41 38.85
N GLU A 26 0.12 -19.21 39.42
CA GLU A 26 0.85 -17.95 39.32
C GLU A 26 1.22 -17.63 37.86
N THR A 27 1.63 -18.64 37.10
CA THR A 27 1.96 -18.48 35.66
C THR A 27 0.72 -18.11 34.85
N ILE A 28 -0.43 -18.74 35.13
CA ILE A 28 -1.70 -18.43 34.46
C ILE A 28 -2.12 -16.99 34.73
N LEU A 29 -1.98 -16.52 35.98
CA LEU A 29 -2.30 -15.13 36.34
C LEU A 29 -1.40 -14.14 35.61
N GLN A 30 -0.09 -14.39 35.57
CA GLN A 30 0.86 -13.54 34.82
C GLN A 30 0.57 -13.52 33.32
N LEU A 31 0.15 -14.64 32.73
CA LEU A 31 -0.22 -14.72 31.33
C LEU A 31 -1.52 -13.97 31.04
N GLN A 32 -2.53 -14.09 31.91
CA GLN A 32 -3.76 -13.31 31.80
C GLN A 32 -3.50 -11.81 31.86
N GLU A 33 -2.64 -11.37 32.78
CA GLU A 33 -2.27 -9.96 32.88
C GLU A 33 -1.56 -9.45 31.62
N LYS A 34 -0.66 -10.25 31.04
CA LYS A 34 0.00 -9.92 29.77
C LYS A 34 -0.98 -9.85 28.60
N VAL A 35 -1.92 -10.79 28.50
CA VAL A 35 -2.95 -10.77 27.45
C VAL A 35 -3.77 -9.49 27.54
N ASN A 36 -4.23 -9.12 28.74
CA ASN A 36 -4.98 -7.89 28.96
C ASN A 36 -4.16 -6.65 28.55
N GLN A 37 -2.87 -6.59 28.90
CA GLN A 37 -1.98 -5.49 28.48
C GLN A 37 -1.79 -5.41 26.96
N TYR A 38 -1.75 -6.56 26.26
CA TYR A 38 -1.64 -6.56 24.80
C TYR A 38 -2.96 -6.16 24.12
N GLU A 39 -4.09 -6.58 24.67
CA GLU A 39 -5.41 -6.17 24.19
C GLU A 39 -5.61 -4.65 24.31
N GLU A 40 -5.24 -4.05 25.44
CA GLU A 40 -5.30 -2.60 25.62
C GLU A 40 -4.41 -1.85 24.62
N LYS A 41 -3.19 -2.34 24.38
CA LYS A 41 -2.26 -1.74 23.39
C LYS A 41 -2.79 -1.86 21.96
N LEU A 42 -3.46 -2.97 21.64
CA LEU A 42 -4.11 -3.19 20.34
C LEU A 42 -5.25 -2.18 20.14
N LEU A 43 -6.10 -2.01 21.15
CA LEU A 43 -7.19 -1.03 21.10
C LEU A 43 -6.67 0.39 20.90
N GLN A 44 -5.64 0.81 21.65
CA GLN A 44 -5.01 2.12 21.47
C GLN A 44 -4.46 2.30 20.05
N ARG A 45 -3.78 1.28 19.51
CA ARG A 45 -3.27 1.33 18.14
C ARG A 45 -4.37 1.42 17.10
N ILE A 46 -5.48 0.70 17.28
CA ILE A 46 -6.64 0.77 16.38
C ILE A 46 -7.21 2.18 16.40
N GLU A 47 -7.39 2.77 17.58
CA GLU A 47 -7.91 4.13 17.71
C GLU A 47 -6.99 5.18 17.09
N GLU A 48 -5.67 5.05 17.27
CA GLU A 48 -4.68 5.89 16.57
C GLU A 48 -4.78 5.75 15.05
N TYR A 49 -4.94 4.53 14.54
CA TYR A 49 -5.13 4.27 13.11
C TYR A 49 -6.44 4.86 12.58
N GLU A 50 -7.54 4.75 13.32
CA GLU A 50 -8.82 5.35 12.95
C GLU A 50 -8.73 6.88 12.92
N GLN A 51 -8.08 7.49 13.92
CA GLN A 51 -7.85 8.94 13.94
C GLN A 51 -6.96 9.41 12.79
N LEU A 52 -5.88 8.68 12.48
CA LEU A 52 -5.01 8.97 11.34
C LEU A 52 -5.75 8.77 10.02
N SER A 53 -6.50 7.69 9.88
CA SER A 53 -7.33 7.40 8.72
C SER A 53 -8.36 8.50 8.50
N LYS A 54 -9.02 8.96 9.56
CA LYS A 54 -10.01 10.04 9.50
C LYS A 54 -9.36 11.38 9.12
N LYS A 55 -8.19 11.72 9.67
CA LYS A 55 -7.41 12.90 9.25
C LYS A 55 -7.00 12.82 7.77
N HIS A 56 -6.58 11.64 7.30
CA HIS A 56 -6.26 11.43 5.90
C HIS A 56 -7.50 11.49 5.01
N GLN A 57 -8.65 11.00 5.46
CA GLN A 57 -9.92 11.12 4.77
C GLN A 57 -10.40 12.57 4.70
N GLU A 58 -10.30 13.33 5.78
CA GLU A 58 -10.65 14.75 5.83
C GLU A 58 -9.73 15.59 4.91
N GLN A 59 -8.44 15.25 4.85
CA GLN A 59 -7.49 15.81 3.85
C GLN A 59 -7.78 15.35 2.41
N GLN A 60 -8.46 14.21 2.24
CA GLN A 60 -8.88 13.70 0.93
C GLN A 60 -10.30 14.14 0.54
N THR A 61 -11.15 14.60 1.46
CA THR A 61 -12.48 15.15 1.12
C THR A 61 -12.43 16.55 0.53
N ASP A 62 -11.32 17.28 0.68
CA ASP A 62 -10.99 18.43 -0.18
C ASP A 62 -10.50 18.00 -1.58
N ASN A 63 -10.33 16.68 -1.79
CA ASN A 63 -10.01 16.04 -3.06
C ASN A 63 -11.10 15.02 -3.45
N THR A 64 -12.39 15.38 -3.31
CA THR A 64 -13.36 15.01 -4.35
C THR A 64 -12.66 15.25 -5.70
N PRO A 65 -12.84 14.43 -6.75
CA PRO A 65 -12.38 14.81 -8.07
C PRO A 65 -13.25 16.00 -8.50
N VAL A 66 -12.92 17.19 -7.97
CA VAL A 66 -13.10 18.44 -8.66
C VAL A 66 -12.56 18.10 -10.01
N VAL A 67 -13.44 18.12 -11.00
CA VAL A 67 -13.06 18.17 -12.40
C VAL A 67 -12.19 19.41 -12.48
N VAL A 68 -10.89 19.28 -12.18
CA VAL A 68 -9.97 20.39 -12.17
C VAL A 68 -9.98 20.83 -13.61
N PRO A 69 -10.42 22.07 -13.90
CA PRO A 69 -10.49 22.53 -15.27
C PRO A 69 -9.13 22.29 -15.92
N SER A 70 -9.12 21.53 -17.03
CA SER A 70 -7.94 20.93 -17.67
C SER A 70 -6.75 21.89 -17.83
N LYS A 71 -7.02 23.19 -17.92
CA LYS A 71 -6.05 24.28 -18.03
C LYS A 71 -5.17 24.51 -16.78
N LYS A 72 -5.62 24.14 -15.58
CA LYS A 72 -4.89 24.42 -14.33
C LYS A 72 -3.89 23.32 -13.96
N LEU A 73 -3.97 22.14 -14.58
CA LEU A 73 -3.07 21.04 -14.30
C LEU A 73 -1.70 21.28 -14.94
N SER A 74 -0.63 21.05 -14.16
CA SER A 74 0.72 20.97 -14.71
C SER A 74 0.82 19.81 -15.70
N TRP A 75 1.82 19.83 -16.60
CA TRP A 75 2.03 18.74 -17.56
C TRP A 75 2.19 17.37 -16.89
N VAL A 76 2.94 17.32 -15.78
CA VAL A 76 3.06 16.10 -14.98
C VAL A 76 1.71 15.69 -14.37
N GLY A 77 0.93 16.67 -13.90
CA GLY A 77 -0.43 16.42 -13.43
C GLY A 77 -1.35 15.86 -14.51
N LYS A 78 -1.29 16.38 -15.73
CA LYS A 78 -2.06 15.86 -16.88
C LYS A 78 -1.69 14.41 -17.21
N ILE A 79 -0.40 14.06 -17.15
CA ILE A 79 0.08 12.68 -17.37
C ILE A 79 -0.46 11.74 -16.29
N VAL A 80 -0.32 12.11 -15.02
CA VAL A 80 -0.81 11.30 -13.89
C VAL A 80 -2.33 11.15 -13.97
N TYR A 81 -3.03 12.23 -14.31
CA TYR A 81 -4.49 12.21 -14.49
C TYR A 81 -4.92 11.30 -15.63
N ALA A 82 -4.21 11.30 -16.76
CA ALA A 82 -4.48 10.40 -17.88
C ALA A 82 -4.38 8.93 -17.46
N LEU A 83 -3.28 8.57 -16.79
CA LEU A 83 -3.06 7.20 -16.29
C LEU A 83 -4.12 6.79 -15.25
N ALA A 84 -4.45 7.68 -14.31
CA ALA A 84 -5.45 7.40 -13.28
C ALA A 84 -6.87 7.27 -13.86
N THR A 85 -7.22 8.08 -14.87
CA THR A 85 -8.55 8.06 -15.47
C THR A 85 -8.77 6.84 -16.37
N ARG A 86 -7.73 6.45 -17.13
CA ARG A 86 -7.78 5.26 -17.98
C ARG A 86 -7.62 3.96 -17.19
N ASP A 87 -7.03 4.04 -16.00
CA ASP A 87 -6.77 2.91 -15.10
C ASP A 87 -6.02 1.76 -15.81
N CYS A 88 -5.17 2.09 -16.77
CA CYS A 88 -4.35 1.13 -17.49
C CYS A 88 -2.96 1.72 -17.79
N PRO A 89 -1.96 0.87 -18.02
CA PRO A 89 -0.67 1.34 -18.49
C PRO A 89 -0.75 1.91 -19.91
N MET A 90 -0.10 3.06 -20.15
CA MET A 90 -0.23 3.77 -21.42
C MET A 90 1.13 4.10 -22.04
N GLN A 91 1.21 4.06 -23.36
CA GLN A 91 2.33 4.59 -24.13
C GLN A 91 2.30 6.11 -24.22
N SER A 92 3.44 6.71 -24.57
CA SER A 92 3.51 8.16 -24.76
C SER A 92 2.51 8.67 -25.82
N SER A 93 2.25 7.92 -26.88
CA SER A 93 1.26 8.24 -27.91
C SER A 93 -0.15 8.28 -27.34
N GLU A 94 -0.53 7.26 -26.58
CA GLU A 94 -1.86 7.15 -25.99
C GLU A 94 -2.11 8.26 -24.96
N ILE A 95 -1.07 8.67 -24.22
CA ILE A 95 -1.15 9.79 -23.29
C ILE A 95 -1.35 11.11 -24.05
N VAL A 96 -0.65 11.30 -25.19
CA VAL A 96 -0.88 12.46 -26.07
C VAL A 96 -2.33 12.49 -26.53
N ASP A 97 -2.85 11.37 -27.05
CA ASP A 97 -4.22 11.26 -27.55
C ASP A 97 -5.26 11.55 -26.46
N PHE A 98 -5.02 11.06 -25.24
CA PHE A 98 -5.88 11.34 -24.09
C PHE A 98 -5.88 12.83 -23.74
N ILE A 99 -4.69 13.43 -23.61
CA ILE A 99 -4.55 14.84 -23.25
C ILE A 99 -5.16 15.73 -24.34
N GLU A 100 -5.01 15.38 -25.61
CA GLU A 100 -5.59 16.14 -26.72
C GLU A 100 -7.12 16.08 -26.72
N LYS A 101 -7.72 14.93 -26.41
CA LYS A 101 -9.18 14.80 -26.25
C LYS A 101 -9.72 15.57 -25.04
N PHE A 102 -8.92 15.66 -23.98
CA PHE A 102 -9.30 16.33 -22.74
C PHE A 102 -9.04 17.85 -22.77
N ASP A 103 -8.02 18.28 -23.51
CA ASP A 103 -7.60 19.66 -23.69
C ASP A 103 -7.10 19.88 -25.13
N ASN A 104 -8.03 20.20 -26.03
CA ASN A 104 -7.77 20.48 -27.44
C ASN A 104 -6.77 21.65 -27.65
N THR A 105 -6.44 22.41 -26.61
CA THR A 105 -5.48 23.51 -26.68
C THR A 105 -4.07 23.13 -26.23
N ALA A 106 -3.89 21.98 -25.57
CA ALA A 106 -2.66 21.58 -24.91
C ALA A 106 -1.43 21.56 -25.84
N PHE A 107 -1.62 21.12 -27.09
CA PHE A 107 -0.53 20.94 -28.05
C PHE A 107 -0.56 21.92 -29.23
N LYS A 108 -1.34 23.00 -29.16
CA LYS A 108 -1.51 23.94 -30.30
C LYS A 108 -0.19 24.49 -30.88
N ASN A 109 0.82 24.67 -30.03
CA ASN A 109 2.11 25.24 -30.41
C ASN A 109 3.21 24.18 -30.59
N ALA A 110 2.90 22.89 -30.39
CA ALA A 110 3.89 21.83 -30.47
C ALA A 110 3.95 21.26 -31.89
N THR A 111 5.11 21.33 -32.54
CA THR A 111 5.35 20.72 -33.85
C THR A 111 5.35 19.18 -33.78
N ASP A 112 5.93 18.63 -32.71
CA ASP A 112 5.94 17.20 -32.41
C ASP A 112 5.45 17.00 -30.98
N LYS A 113 4.22 16.48 -30.87
CA LYS A 113 3.52 16.27 -29.60
C LYS A 113 4.22 15.24 -28.73
N SER A 114 4.72 14.17 -29.33
CA SER A 114 5.41 13.08 -28.61
C SER A 114 6.75 13.57 -28.06
N LYS A 115 7.53 14.29 -28.87
CA LYS A 115 8.79 14.89 -28.41
C LYS A 115 8.56 15.93 -27.32
N TYR A 116 7.51 16.74 -27.45
CA TYR A 116 7.14 17.71 -26.42
C TYR A 116 6.80 17.02 -25.09
N LEU A 117 5.94 15.99 -25.12
CA LEU A 117 5.54 15.24 -23.92
C LEU A 117 6.71 14.48 -23.28
N SER A 118 7.67 14.01 -24.09
CA SER A 118 8.83 13.25 -23.61
C SER A 118 9.64 13.98 -22.54
N SER A 119 9.76 15.30 -22.63
CA SER A 119 10.44 16.12 -21.62
C SER A 119 9.75 16.05 -20.25
N PHE A 120 8.42 16.07 -20.25
CA PHE A 120 7.60 15.99 -19.04
C PHE A 120 7.51 14.58 -18.48
N LEU A 121 7.52 13.55 -19.35
CA LEU A 121 7.63 12.15 -18.93
C LEU A 121 8.96 11.89 -18.23
N GLY A 122 10.06 12.45 -18.74
CA GLY A 122 11.37 12.37 -18.08
C GLY A 122 11.35 13.00 -16.68
N ASN A 123 10.74 14.18 -16.54
CA ASN A 123 10.57 14.83 -15.23
C ASN A 123 9.67 14.01 -14.30
N ALA A 124 8.55 13.48 -14.80
CA ALA A 124 7.63 12.67 -14.01
C ALA A 124 8.30 11.39 -13.48
N LEU A 125 9.15 10.75 -14.29
CA LEU A 125 9.96 9.62 -13.87
C LEU A 125 11.00 10.01 -12.81
N LYS A 126 11.70 11.13 -13.01
CA LYS A 126 12.73 11.62 -12.08
C LYS A 126 12.18 11.89 -10.68
N PHE A 127 10.94 12.39 -10.59
CA PHE A 127 10.26 12.67 -9.33
C PHE A 127 9.37 11.51 -8.86
N GLU A 128 9.54 10.31 -9.42
CA GLU A 128 8.81 9.09 -9.04
C GLU A 128 7.28 9.27 -9.05
N ARG A 129 6.78 10.17 -9.89
CA ARG A 129 5.33 10.42 -10.08
C ARG A 129 4.69 9.37 -10.98
N ILE A 130 5.50 8.74 -11.82
CA ILE A 130 5.14 7.64 -12.71
C ILE A 130 6.31 6.64 -12.73
N CYS A 131 6.02 5.42 -13.16
CA CYS A 131 7.03 4.41 -13.46
C CYS A 131 7.04 4.10 -14.95
N ARG A 132 8.19 3.60 -15.44
CA ARG A 132 8.32 3.06 -16.79
C ARG A 132 8.45 1.56 -16.71
N TYR A 133 7.74 0.83 -17.56
CA TYR A 133 7.98 -0.60 -17.75
C TYR A 133 8.08 -0.94 -19.24
N LYS A 134 8.78 -2.02 -19.53
CA LYS A 134 8.98 -2.52 -20.89
C LYS A 134 8.27 -3.86 -21.04
N GLN A 135 7.27 -3.89 -21.91
CA GLN A 135 6.58 -5.13 -22.27
C GLN A 135 7.39 -5.88 -23.34
N LYS A 136 7.54 -7.19 -23.20
CA LYS A 136 8.25 -8.01 -24.18
C LYS A 136 7.42 -8.07 -25.48
N GLY A 137 8.07 -7.86 -26.62
CA GLY A 137 7.42 -7.92 -27.94
C GLY A 137 6.88 -6.59 -28.47
N ILE A 138 6.75 -5.56 -27.62
CA ILE A 138 6.26 -4.25 -28.03
C ILE A 138 7.41 -3.24 -28.09
N ARG A 139 7.44 -2.42 -29.14
CA ARG A 139 8.40 -1.33 -29.28
C ARG A 139 7.95 -0.13 -28.45
N GLY A 140 8.80 0.29 -27.53
CA GLY A 140 8.57 1.48 -26.70
C GLY A 140 8.47 1.15 -25.21
N HIS A 141 8.15 2.17 -24.44
CA HIS A 141 7.89 2.05 -23.01
C HIS A 141 6.44 2.39 -22.73
N PHE A 142 5.90 1.69 -21.74
CA PHE A 142 4.64 2.05 -21.14
C PHE A 142 4.91 2.75 -19.81
N TYR A 143 4.01 3.66 -19.46
CA TYR A 143 4.05 4.46 -18.26
C TYR A 143 2.88 4.06 -17.35
N THR A 144 3.15 4.00 -16.06
CA THR A 144 2.22 3.51 -15.04
C THR A 144 2.25 4.41 -13.81
N LEU A 145 1.23 4.30 -12.97
CA LEU A 145 1.30 4.87 -11.64
C LEU A 145 2.28 4.07 -10.76
N PRO A 146 3.01 4.73 -9.84
CA PRO A 146 4.00 4.04 -9.00
C PRO A 146 3.42 2.90 -8.17
N GLN A 147 2.16 3.04 -7.76
CA GLN A 147 1.42 2.05 -6.97
C GLN A 147 1.25 0.70 -7.69
N TRP A 148 1.29 0.71 -9.03
CA TRP A 148 1.12 -0.46 -9.88
C TRP A 148 2.44 -1.20 -10.14
N CYS A 149 3.56 -0.57 -9.82
CA CYS A 149 4.88 -1.17 -9.97
C CYS A 149 5.34 -1.84 -8.67
N ASP A 150 6.10 -2.92 -8.81
CA ASP A 150 6.86 -3.52 -7.72
C ASP A 150 8.16 -2.75 -7.47
N GLU A 151 8.91 -3.15 -6.43
CA GLU A 151 10.21 -2.57 -6.07
C GLU A 151 11.24 -2.67 -7.22
N ASN A 152 11.01 -3.55 -8.18
CA ASN A 152 11.88 -3.76 -9.34
C ASN A 152 11.41 -2.97 -10.58
N GLY A 153 10.36 -2.15 -10.45
CA GLY A 153 9.79 -1.36 -11.55
C GLY A 153 8.95 -2.18 -12.55
N ASN A 154 8.61 -3.43 -12.24
CA ASN A 154 7.73 -4.25 -13.05
C ASN A 154 6.28 -4.06 -12.64
N LEU A 155 5.36 -4.22 -13.60
CA LEU A 155 3.93 -4.17 -13.32
C LEU A 155 3.51 -5.35 -12.42
N LYS A 156 2.86 -5.05 -11.31
CA LYS A 156 2.27 -6.04 -10.39
C LYS A 156 1.26 -6.92 -11.16
N ARG A 157 1.14 -8.19 -10.75
CA ARG A 157 0.30 -9.19 -11.43
C ARG A 157 -1.15 -8.74 -11.59
N GLU A 158 -1.71 -8.07 -10.58
CA GLU A 158 -3.07 -7.52 -10.54
C GLU A 158 -3.36 -6.51 -11.66
N TYR A 159 -2.32 -5.84 -12.17
CA TYR A 159 -2.46 -4.82 -13.21
C TYR A 159 -2.04 -5.33 -14.59
N LYS A 160 -1.50 -6.56 -14.70
CA LYS A 160 -1.19 -7.18 -15.99
C LYS A 160 -2.44 -7.51 -16.80
N GLU A 161 -3.56 -7.76 -16.13
CA GLU A 161 -4.85 -7.98 -16.82
C GLU A 161 -5.40 -6.71 -17.47
N LYS A 162 -4.89 -5.54 -17.05
CA LYS A 162 -5.21 -4.23 -17.64
C LYS A 162 -4.23 -3.82 -18.74
N GLU A 163 -3.32 -4.70 -19.15
CA GLU A 163 -2.49 -4.44 -20.32
C GLU A 163 -3.41 -4.19 -21.52
N PRO A 164 -3.19 -3.10 -22.29
CA PRO A 164 -3.92 -2.91 -23.53
C PRO A 164 -3.65 -4.11 -24.44
N ILE A 165 -4.74 -4.75 -24.89
CA ILE A 165 -4.67 -5.82 -25.89
C ILE A 165 -4.21 -5.14 -27.18
N VAL A 166 -2.97 -5.41 -27.59
CA VAL A 166 -2.38 -4.93 -28.85
C VAL A 166 -2.67 -5.93 -29.95
#